data_AF-A0AAN6X936-F1
#
_entry.id   AF-A0AAN6X936-F1
#
_cell.length_a   1.000
_cell.length_b   1.000
_cell.length_c   1.000
_cell.angle_alpha   90.00
_cell.angle_beta   90.00
_cell.angle_gamma   90.00
#
_symmetry.space_group_name_H-M   'P 1'
#
loop_
_entity.id
_entity.type
_entity.pdbx_description
1 polymer ?
#
loop_
_entity_poly.entity_id
_entity_poly.type
_entity_poly.pdbx_seq_one_letter_code
_entity_poly.pdbx_strand_id
1 'polypeptide(L)'
;MATRDASHAGSWYDDDEEVLSSQLDEFLSRVPDQLDDNGLPVPGARVIIAPHAGYSYSGPCAAWAYKALDLSAAKRVFILGPSHTYYLRGCALTTFSKYATPFGDLVVDKTTINELRQTGKFTDIPARRDVDEHSLEMHIPFLWKRLEQTFGDDSAKYPSIVPILVGDGSAGEEQAFGRLLSPYLKDPTTAWIVSSDFCHWGSRFSYRPHFSDGAIRDMDAPRSKGARHEVLKVTPPDWSKLGVSSGEPEIHEVIKALDQLAMDAVESGEHDQFYKVIQDSHNTVCGRHPIGVIMAALEAVEKDGQAEGKGKFKFVQYQRSNLVKKSFDFSVSYASAYAVV
;
A
#
# COMPACT_ATOMS: atom_id res chain seq x y z
N MET A 1 15.86 20.11 5.35
CA MET A 1 16.82 19.30 6.14
C MET A 1 17.66 18.43 5.21
N ALA A 2 18.85 17.99 5.63
CA ALA A 2 19.79 17.28 4.74
C ALA A 2 19.35 15.85 4.44
N THR A 3 19.31 14.96 5.43
CA THR A 3 18.96 13.55 5.27
C THR A 3 18.00 13.12 6.36
N ARG A 4 16.98 12.34 6.01
CA ARG A 4 16.09 11.64 6.95
C ARG A 4 16.74 10.30 7.28
N ASP A 5 16.98 10.06 8.56
CA ASP A 5 17.62 8.82 9.02
C ASP A 5 16.74 7.58 8.78
N ALA A 6 17.39 6.42 8.61
CA ALA A 6 16.77 5.09 8.53
C ALA A 6 16.34 4.61 9.93
N SER A 7 15.42 5.33 10.56
CA SER A 7 15.11 5.19 12.00
C SER A 7 14.49 3.87 12.43
N HIS A 8 13.98 3.07 11.49
CA HIS A 8 13.38 1.76 11.73
C HIS A 8 14.34 0.59 11.39
N ALA A 9 15.54 0.89 10.89
CA ALA A 9 16.61 -0.10 10.75
C ALA A 9 16.98 -0.69 12.13
N GLY A 10 17.31 -1.99 12.16
CA GLY A 10 17.62 -2.74 13.38
C GLY A 10 16.37 -3.18 14.17
N SER A 11 15.16 -2.86 13.71
CA SER A 11 13.91 -3.28 14.37
C SER A 11 12.83 -3.76 13.42
N TRP A 12 12.53 -3.02 12.35
CA TRP A 12 11.54 -3.41 11.33
C TRP A 12 12.18 -4.17 10.16
N TYR A 13 13.45 -3.89 9.90
CA TYR A 13 14.32 -4.55 8.96
C TYR A 13 15.76 -4.50 9.51
N ASP A 14 16.65 -5.32 8.97
CA ASP A 14 18.04 -5.42 9.44
C ASP A 14 18.82 -4.11 9.15
N ASP A 15 19.66 -3.66 10.08
CA ASP A 15 20.51 -2.48 9.89
C ASP A 15 21.88 -2.82 9.30
N ASP A 16 22.24 -4.10 9.22
CA ASP A 16 23.43 -4.56 8.51
C ASP A 16 23.17 -4.67 6.99
N GLU A 17 24.04 -4.03 6.20
CA GLU A 17 23.92 -3.95 4.75
C GLU A 17 23.92 -5.33 4.08
N GLU A 18 24.84 -6.22 4.47
CA GLU A 18 25.00 -7.53 3.84
C GLU A 18 23.83 -8.46 4.19
N VAL A 19 23.40 -8.44 5.45
CA VAL A 19 22.25 -9.22 5.92
C VAL A 19 20.97 -8.75 5.24
N LEU A 20 20.73 -7.44 5.18
CA LEU A 20 19.55 -6.88 4.53
C LEU A 20 19.54 -7.18 3.03
N SER A 21 20.68 -7.02 2.34
CA SER A 21 20.80 -7.31 0.90
C SER A 21 20.48 -8.78 0.62
N SER A 22 21.06 -9.69 1.39
CA SER A 22 20.82 -11.14 1.26
C SER A 22 19.36 -11.52 1.50
N GLN A 23 18.73 -10.92 2.51
CA GLN A 23 17.32 -11.15 2.82
C GLN A 23 16.40 -10.66 1.69
N LEU A 24 16.66 -9.46 1.14
CA LEU A 24 15.88 -8.93 0.02
C LEU A 24 16.07 -9.79 -1.24
N ASP A 25 17.29 -10.23 -1.54
CA ASP A 25 17.57 -11.15 -2.66
C ASP A 25 16.84 -12.49 -2.47
N GLU A 26 16.83 -13.03 -1.26
CA GLU A 26 16.07 -14.24 -0.94
C GLU A 26 14.57 -14.05 -1.22
N PHE A 27 13.96 -12.96 -0.76
CA PHE A 27 12.54 -12.69 -1.01
C PHE A 27 12.25 -12.52 -2.50
N LEU A 28 13.08 -11.77 -3.23
CA LEU A 28 12.93 -11.52 -4.66
C LEU A 28 13.12 -12.79 -5.52
N SER A 29 14.00 -13.70 -5.09
CA SER A 29 14.27 -14.97 -5.79
C SER A 29 13.15 -16.01 -5.67
N ARG A 30 12.29 -15.88 -4.65
CA ARG A 30 11.12 -16.77 -4.45
C ARG A 30 9.93 -16.41 -5.33
N VAL A 31 9.93 -15.23 -5.96
CA VAL A 31 8.91 -14.83 -6.93
C VAL A 31 9.22 -15.55 -8.25
N PRO A 32 8.23 -16.21 -8.89
CA PRO A 32 8.46 -16.86 -10.18
C PRO A 32 8.92 -15.85 -11.23
N ASP A 33 9.67 -16.29 -12.24
CA ASP A 33 10.20 -15.39 -13.30
C ASP A 33 9.11 -14.78 -14.20
N GLN A 34 7.88 -15.28 -14.10
CA GLN A 34 6.73 -14.83 -14.87
C GLN A 34 5.48 -14.71 -13.98
N LEU A 35 4.65 -13.72 -14.27
CA LEU A 35 3.31 -13.53 -13.69
C LEU A 35 2.28 -13.48 -14.83
N ASP A 36 1.35 -14.44 -14.85
CA ASP A 36 0.26 -14.54 -15.84
C ASP A 36 0.74 -14.36 -17.28
N ASP A 37 1.70 -15.21 -17.66
CA ASP A 37 2.36 -15.27 -18.97
C ASP A 37 3.26 -14.07 -19.32
N ASN A 38 3.39 -13.07 -18.46
CA ASN A 38 4.32 -11.94 -18.63
C ASN A 38 5.65 -12.22 -17.93
N GLY A 39 6.76 -11.92 -18.60
CA GLY A 39 8.08 -11.85 -17.95
C GLY A 39 8.15 -10.74 -16.91
N LEU A 40 9.13 -10.84 -16.00
CA LEU A 40 9.38 -9.83 -14.98
C LEU A 40 10.63 -8.98 -15.29
N PRO A 41 10.59 -7.65 -15.05
CA PRO A 41 9.43 -6.88 -14.60
C PRO A 41 8.31 -6.84 -15.65
N VAL A 42 7.06 -6.66 -15.21
CA VAL A 42 5.90 -6.63 -16.12
C VAL A 42 5.99 -5.35 -16.96
N PRO A 43 6.08 -5.42 -18.30
CA PRO A 43 6.28 -4.23 -19.12
C PRO A 43 5.22 -3.16 -18.88
N GLY A 44 5.68 -1.95 -18.50
CA GLY A 44 4.81 -0.81 -18.24
C GLY A 44 4.06 -0.86 -16.89
N ALA A 45 4.31 -1.85 -16.02
CA ALA A 45 3.81 -1.86 -14.65
C ALA A 45 4.55 -0.82 -13.82
N ARG A 46 4.06 0.43 -13.86
CA ARG A 46 4.69 1.60 -13.21
C ARG A 46 4.08 1.94 -11.86
N VAL A 47 3.00 1.29 -11.45
CA VAL A 47 2.33 1.53 -10.16
C VAL A 47 2.21 0.22 -9.41
N ILE A 48 2.59 0.19 -8.14
CA ILE A 48 2.45 -0.98 -7.28
C ILE A 48 1.76 -0.65 -5.96
N ILE A 49 1.06 -1.63 -5.40
CA ILE A 49 0.65 -1.66 -4.00
C ILE A 49 1.52 -2.70 -3.30
N ALA A 50 2.15 -2.32 -2.20
CA ALA A 50 3.00 -3.21 -1.40
C ALA A 50 2.80 -2.95 0.11
N PRO A 51 2.96 -3.99 0.95
CA PRO A 51 2.81 -3.88 2.39
C PRO A 51 3.98 -3.13 3.05
N HIS A 52 3.77 -2.66 4.29
CA HIS A 52 4.75 -1.92 5.09
C HIS A 52 4.87 -2.41 6.54
N ALA A 53 4.42 -3.62 6.87
CA ALA A 53 4.86 -4.27 8.12
C ALA A 53 6.37 -4.59 8.09
N GLY A 54 6.94 -5.00 9.22
CA GLY A 54 8.34 -5.44 9.30
C GLY A 54 8.67 -6.60 8.34
N TYR A 55 9.88 -6.61 7.80
CA TYR A 55 10.28 -7.48 6.69
C TYR A 55 10.18 -8.98 6.98
N SER A 56 10.38 -9.40 8.23
CA SER A 56 10.16 -10.80 8.63
C SER A 56 8.73 -11.29 8.43
N TYR A 57 7.76 -10.37 8.34
CA TYR A 57 6.35 -10.70 8.12
C TYR A 57 5.91 -10.44 6.67
N SER A 58 6.10 -9.22 6.17
CA SER A 58 5.53 -8.76 4.90
C SER A 58 6.52 -8.74 3.74
N GLY A 59 7.83 -8.85 4.00
CA GLY A 59 8.87 -8.81 2.98
C GLY A 59 8.67 -9.84 1.85
N PRO A 60 8.39 -11.12 2.16
CA PRO A 60 8.06 -12.13 1.15
C PRO A 60 6.85 -11.77 0.28
N CYS A 61 5.86 -11.06 0.83
CA CYS A 61 4.71 -10.58 0.07
C CYS A 61 5.13 -9.40 -0.82
N ALA A 62 5.76 -8.37 -0.25
CA ALA A 62 6.20 -7.16 -0.95
C ALA A 62 7.07 -7.45 -2.19
N ALA A 63 7.91 -8.49 -2.13
CA ALA A 63 8.75 -8.90 -3.25
C ALA A 63 7.97 -9.13 -4.55
N TRP A 64 6.72 -9.59 -4.49
CA TRP A 64 5.88 -9.81 -5.66
C TRP A 64 5.55 -8.50 -6.38
N ALA A 65 5.18 -7.45 -5.64
CA ALA A 65 4.96 -6.11 -6.19
C ALA A 65 6.25 -5.54 -6.80
N TYR A 66 7.37 -5.61 -6.07
CA TYR A 66 8.65 -5.06 -6.53
C TYR A 66 9.25 -5.80 -7.74
N LYS A 67 9.02 -7.11 -7.86
CA LYS A 67 9.41 -7.88 -9.05
C LYS A 67 8.56 -7.53 -10.26
N ALA A 68 7.28 -7.19 -10.08
CA ALA A 68 6.42 -6.71 -11.16
C ALA A 68 6.77 -5.29 -11.62
N LEU A 69 7.25 -4.43 -10.72
CA LEU A 69 7.55 -3.02 -11.00
C LEU A 69 8.63 -2.85 -12.09
N ASP A 70 8.24 -2.19 -13.18
CA ASP A 70 9.11 -1.80 -14.28
C ASP A 70 9.71 -0.41 -14.04
N LEU A 71 11.01 -0.38 -13.74
CA LEU A 71 11.79 0.83 -13.48
C LEU A 71 12.67 1.23 -14.67
N SER A 72 12.62 0.51 -15.80
CA SER A 72 13.58 0.68 -16.91
C SER A 72 13.64 2.10 -17.48
N ALA A 73 12.50 2.81 -17.48
CA ALA A 73 12.40 4.19 -17.93
C ALA A 73 12.30 5.23 -16.79
N ALA A 74 12.35 4.78 -15.52
CA ALA A 74 12.05 5.63 -14.37
C ALA A 74 13.13 6.70 -14.16
N LYS A 75 12.70 7.95 -14.05
CA LYS A 75 13.49 9.11 -13.60
C LYS A 75 13.00 9.64 -12.25
N ARG A 76 11.80 9.24 -11.85
CA ARG A 76 11.14 9.66 -10.62
C ARG A 76 10.30 8.53 -10.04
N VAL A 77 10.32 8.37 -8.72
CA VAL A 77 9.47 7.40 -8.00
C VAL A 77 8.67 8.11 -6.91
N PHE A 78 7.35 8.14 -7.04
CA PHE A 78 6.47 8.60 -5.98
C PHE A 78 6.25 7.48 -4.96
N ILE A 79 6.22 7.84 -3.68
CA ILE A 79 5.93 6.90 -2.59
C ILE A 79 4.79 7.52 -1.77
N LEU A 80 3.61 6.91 -1.85
CA LEU A 80 2.42 7.34 -1.10
C LEU A 80 2.26 6.43 0.11
N GLY A 81 2.34 7.00 1.32
CA GLY A 81 2.18 6.26 2.57
C GLY A 81 1.10 6.85 3.48
N PRO A 82 0.35 6.02 4.21
CA PRO A 82 -0.56 6.53 5.23
C PRO A 82 0.19 7.17 6.41
N SER A 83 -0.44 8.08 7.15
CA SER A 83 0.14 8.60 8.39
C SER A 83 -0.35 7.83 9.62
N HIS A 84 0.59 7.28 10.40
CA HIS A 84 0.36 6.58 11.67
C HIS A 84 0.80 7.40 12.88
N THR A 85 1.76 8.31 12.71
CA THR A 85 2.44 8.98 13.84
C THR A 85 1.76 10.27 14.31
N TYR A 86 0.87 10.83 13.49
CA TYR A 86 0.06 11.99 13.85
C TYR A 86 -1.21 12.06 13.01
N TYR A 87 -2.22 12.77 13.50
CA TYR A 87 -3.40 13.05 12.69
C TYR A 87 -3.03 14.00 11.55
N LEU A 88 -3.23 13.52 10.32
CA LEU A 88 -3.09 14.29 9.10
C LEU A 88 -4.43 14.26 8.37
N ARG A 89 -4.88 15.43 7.90
CA ARG A 89 -5.97 15.55 6.93
C ARG A 89 -5.39 15.99 5.59
N GLY A 90 -5.75 15.32 4.51
CA GLY A 90 -5.16 15.54 3.19
C GLY A 90 -3.73 15.02 3.10
N CYS A 91 -2.87 15.68 2.29
CA CYS A 91 -1.52 15.20 2.01
C CYS A 91 -0.43 16.12 2.57
N ALA A 92 0.71 15.52 2.91
CA ALA A 92 1.89 16.22 3.42
C ALA A 92 3.17 15.79 2.69
N LEU A 93 4.09 16.74 2.47
CA LEU A 93 5.35 16.54 1.75
C LEU A 93 6.54 16.52 2.71
N THR A 94 7.53 15.69 2.40
CA THR A 94 8.79 15.71 3.17
C THR A 94 9.52 17.06 3.03
N THR A 95 10.25 17.41 4.09
CA THR A 95 11.16 18.58 4.12
C THR A 95 12.64 18.18 4.07
N PHE A 96 12.92 16.89 3.97
CA PHE A 96 14.28 16.34 3.81
C PHE A 96 14.69 16.34 2.33
N SER A 97 16.00 16.36 2.09
CA SER A 97 16.55 16.26 0.73
C SER A 97 16.96 14.86 0.32
N LYS A 98 17.02 13.94 1.28
CA LYS A 98 17.41 12.55 1.08
C LYS A 98 16.74 11.65 2.12
N TYR A 99 16.53 10.39 1.81
CA TYR A 99 16.12 9.33 2.73
C TYR A 99 17.25 8.31 2.81
N ALA A 100 17.79 8.08 4.01
CA ALA A 100 18.82 7.08 4.24
C ALA A 100 18.22 5.66 4.25
N THR A 101 19.04 4.68 3.88
CA THR A 101 18.85 3.24 4.01
C THR A 101 20.21 2.62 4.36
N PRO A 102 20.29 1.38 4.90
CA PRO A 102 21.59 0.74 5.16
C PRO A 102 22.55 0.69 3.97
N PHE A 103 22.02 0.72 2.74
CA PHE A 103 22.81 0.74 1.49
C PHE A 103 23.34 2.13 1.08
N GLY A 104 22.75 3.23 1.57
CA GLY A 104 23.04 4.59 1.10
C GLY A 104 21.82 5.52 1.15
N ASP A 105 21.91 6.66 0.44
CA ASP A 105 20.84 7.67 0.45
C ASP A 105 20.09 7.74 -0.89
N LEU A 106 18.75 7.69 -0.88
CA LEU A 106 17.94 8.08 -2.02
C LEU A 106 17.65 9.59 -2.01
N VAL A 107 17.83 10.26 -3.16
CA VAL A 107 17.66 11.71 -3.30
C VAL A 107 16.20 12.08 -3.51
N VAL A 108 15.71 13.08 -2.79
CA VAL A 108 14.35 13.62 -2.96
C VAL A 108 14.31 14.60 -4.14
N ASP A 109 13.32 14.47 -5.01
CA ASP A 109 13.06 15.41 -6.11
C ASP A 109 12.48 16.73 -5.56
N LYS A 110 13.38 17.67 -5.23
CA LYS A 110 13.00 18.99 -4.71
C LYS A 110 12.18 19.81 -5.70
N THR A 111 12.38 19.62 -7.01
CA THR A 111 11.63 20.37 -8.03
C THR A 111 10.16 19.99 -7.93
N THR A 112 9.87 18.70 -7.95
CA THR A 112 8.50 18.19 -7.83
C THR A 112 7.88 18.53 -6.46
N ILE A 113 8.64 18.37 -5.37
CA ILE A 113 8.17 18.76 -4.04
C ILE A 113 7.78 20.25 -3.99
N ASN A 114 8.56 21.13 -4.64
CA ASN A 114 8.24 22.56 -4.68
C ASN A 114 7.03 22.87 -5.57
N GLU A 115 6.88 22.21 -6.72
CA GLU A 115 5.70 22.33 -7.58
C GLU A 115 4.43 21.93 -6.83
N LEU A 116 4.44 20.77 -6.15
CA LEU A 116 3.33 20.30 -5.34
C LEU A 116 3.04 21.27 -4.18
N ARG A 117 4.08 21.78 -3.50
CA ARG A 117 3.91 22.78 -2.42
C ARG A 117 3.25 24.06 -2.93
N GLN A 118 3.61 24.53 -4.13
CA GLN A 118 3.05 25.75 -4.74
C GLN A 118 1.55 25.65 -5.07
N THR A 119 0.99 24.44 -5.17
CA THR A 119 -0.46 24.25 -5.31
C THR A 119 -1.26 24.75 -4.10
N GLY A 120 -0.60 24.90 -2.94
CA GLY A 120 -1.24 25.24 -1.67
C GLY A 120 -2.15 24.15 -1.10
N LYS A 121 -2.09 22.92 -1.65
CA LYS A 121 -2.91 21.77 -1.22
C LYS A 121 -2.20 20.83 -0.27
N PHE A 122 -0.87 20.93 -0.17
CA PHE A 122 -0.06 20.08 0.68
C PHE A 122 0.45 20.84 1.88
N THR A 123 0.49 20.16 3.03
CA THR A 123 1.24 20.61 4.20
C THR A 123 2.67 20.06 4.17
N ASP A 124 3.54 20.54 5.04
CA ASP A 124 4.85 19.92 5.25
C ASP A 124 4.74 18.90 6.39
N ILE A 125 5.37 17.74 6.23
CA ILE A 125 5.50 16.76 7.30
C ILE A 125 6.39 17.35 8.39
N PRO A 126 5.96 17.40 9.66
CA PRO A 126 6.85 17.80 10.75
C PRO A 126 8.06 16.86 10.79
N ALA A 127 9.29 17.41 10.81
CA ALA A 127 10.54 16.65 10.67
C ALA A 127 10.60 15.38 11.52
N ARG A 128 10.27 15.51 12.81
CA ARG A 128 10.26 14.40 13.76
C ARG A 128 9.22 13.34 13.40
N ARG A 129 8.06 13.75 12.91
CA ARG A 129 7.00 12.83 12.46
C ARG A 129 7.35 12.12 11.16
N ASP A 130 8.12 12.76 10.29
CA ASP A 130 8.65 12.11 9.10
C ASP A 130 9.59 10.98 9.50
N VAL A 131 10.52 11.23 10.43
CA VAL A 131 11.42 10.22 10.98
C VAL A 131 10.63 9.12 11.72
N ASP A 132 9.72 9.48 12.63
CA ASP A 132 8.91 8.50 13.38
C ASP A 132 8.03 7.61 12.47
N GLU A 133 7.71 8.03 11.24
CA GLU A 133 6.77 7.34 10.35
C GLU A 133 7.46 6.23 9.54
N HIS A 134 6.91 5.03 9.56
CA HIS A 134 7.51 3.86 8.90
C HIS A 134 6.93 3.60 7.51
N SER A 135 5.70 4.03 7.22
CA SER A 135 5.02 3.61 5.99
C SER A 135 5.77 4.01 4.70
N LEU A 136 6.53 5.10 4.72
CA LEU A 136 7.38 5.50 3.61
C LEU A 136 8.73 4.76 3.64
N GLU A 137 9.30 4.60 4.83
CA GLU A 137 10.64 4.03 5.05
C GLU A 137 10.71 2.56 4.63
N MET A 138 9.67 1.77 4.91
CA MET A 138 9.63 0.34 4.59
C MET A 138 9.68 0.04 3.08
N HIS A 139 9.56 1.06 2.22
CA HIS A 139 9.72 0.93 0.78
C HIS A 139 11.12 1.31 0.27
N ILE A 140 11.93 1.99 1.09
CA ILE A 140 13.22 2.53 0.68
C ILE A 140 14.24 1.42 0.41
N PRO A 141 14.44 0.40 1.29
CA PRO A 141 15.41 -0.65 1.01
C PRO A 141 15.02 -1.54 -0.19
N PHE A 142 13.73 -1.92 -0.30
CA PHE A 142 13.26 -2.66 -1.47
C PHE A 142 13.43 -1.88 -2.78
N LEU A 143 13.11 -0.57 -2.76
CA LEU A 143 13.32 0.29 -3.92
C LEU A 143 14.81 0.37 -4.28
N TRP A 144 15.69 0.63 -3.30
CA TRP A 144 17.13 0.62 -3.52
C TRP A 144 17.59 -0.65 -4.24
N LYS A 145 17.18 -1.82 -3.74
CA LYS A 145 17.58 -3.11 -4.31
C LYS A 145 17.11 -3.28 -5.76
N ARG A 146 15.89 -2.82 -6.08
CA ARG A 146 15.38 -2.87 -7.45
C ARG A 146 16.05 -1.84 -8.37
N LEU A 147 16.48 -0.70 -7.84
CA LEU A 147 17.25 0.30 -8.57
C LEU A 147 18.65 -0.21 -8.89
N GLU A 148 19.33 -0.85 -7.94
CA GLU A 148 20.60 -1.54 -8.15
C GLU A 148 20.50 -2.56 -9.29
N GLN A 149 19.49 -3.43 -9.24
CA GLN A 149 19.26 -4.44 -10.28
C GLN A 149 18.92 -3.84 -11.66
N THR A 150 18.42 -2.61 -11.73
CA THR A 150 17.99 -1.97 -12.99
C THR A 150 19.06 -1.04 -13.57
N PHE A 151 19.76 -0.28 -12.72
CA PHE A 151 20.67 0.80 -13.11
C PHE A 151 22.15 0.52 -12.74
N GLY A 152 22.42 -0.60 -12.05
CA GLY A 152 23.73 -0.97 -11.52
C GLY A 152 24.08 -0.29 -10.20
N ASP A 153 25.33 -0.41 -9.78
CA ASP A 153 25.78 0.00 -8.44
C ASP A 153 26.01 1.53 -8.31
N ASP A 154 25.94 2.27 -9.41
CA ASP A 154 26.14 3.72 -9.43
C ASP A 154 24.83 4.45 -9.06
N SER A 155 24.64 4.67 -7.75
CA SER A 155 23.46 5.34 -7.19
C SER A 155 23.22 6.77 -7.72
N ALA A 156 24.21 7.41 -8.36
CA ALA A 156 23.99 8.71 -9.01
C ALA A 156 23.03 8.62 -10.23
N LYS A 157 22.82 7.42 -10.77
CA LYS A 157 21.87 7.15 -11.86
C LYS A 157 20.46 6.85 -11.36
N TYR A 158 20.27 6.66 -10.06
CA TYR A 158 18.98 6.27 -9.50
C TYR A 158 17.96 7.41 -9.66
N PRO A 159 16.70 7.09 -9.99
CA PRO A 159 15.63 8.06 -10.04
C PRO A 159 15.43 8.69 -8.65
N SER A 160 15.15 9.99 -8.64
CA SER A 160 14.82 10.70 -7.41
C SER A 160 13.43 10.30 -6.89
N ILE A 161 13.24 10.34 -5.57
CA ILE A 161 11.99 9.96 -4.92
C ILE A 161 11.11 11.18 -4.58
N VAL A 162 9.80 10.98 -4.53
CA VAL A 162 8.81 11.96 -4.06
C VAL A 162 7.96 11.33 -2.95
N PRO A 163 8.39 11.43 -1.68
CA PRO A 163 7.65 10.89 -0.54
C PRO A 163 6.47 11.80 -0.17
N ILE A 164 5.28 11.22 -0.06
CA ILE A 164 4.05 11.92 0.31
C ILE A 164 3.33 11.10 1.38
N LEU A 165 3.05 11.72 2.52
CA LEU A 165 2.10 11.17 3.48
C LEU A 165 0.68 11.55 3.10
N VAL A 166 -0.21 10.57 3.12
CA VAL A 166 -1.63 10.72 2.84
C VAL A 166 -2.38 10.41 4.12
N GLY A 167 -3.09 11.41 4.63
CA GLY A 167 -3.89 11.30 5.83
C GLY A 167 -5.35 10.96 5.55
N ASP A 168 -6.20 11.28 6.51
CA ASP A 168 -7.65 11.15 6.40
C ASP A 168 -8.24 12.09 5.34
N GLY A 169 -9.28 11.62 4.65
CA GLY A 169 -9.91 12.34 3.56
C GLY A 169 -11.26 11.76 3.14
N SER A 170 -12.13 12.63 2.65
CA SER A 170 -13.36 12.25 1.95
C SER A 170 -13.06 11.76 0.52
N ALA A 171 -13.99 11.01 -0.08
CA ALA A 171 -13.91 10.59 -1.48
C ALA A 171 -13.63 11.78 -2.44
N GLY A 172 -14.24 12.94 -2.19
CA GLY A 172 -14.01 14.14 -2.99
C GLY A 172 -12.60 14.73 -2.81
N GLU A 173 -12.02 14.62 -1.62
CA GLU A 173 -10.63 15.03 -1.36
C GLU A 173 -9.63 14.06 -2.02
N GLU A 174 -9.87 12.75 -1.93
CA GLU A 174 -9.07 11.73 -2.63
C GLU A 174 -9.07 11.96 -4.15
N GLN A 175 -10.26 12.18 -4.74
CA GLN A 175 -10.39 12.54 -6.15
C GLN A 175 -9.68 13.84 -6.52
N ALA A 176 -9.70 14.86 -5.66
CA ALA A 176 -9.02 16.11 -5.90
C ALA A 176 -7.50 15.94 -5.93
N PHE A 177 -6.93 15.17 -4.99
CA PHE A 177 -5.51 14.84 -5.00
C PHE A 177 -5.14 13.91 -6.18
N GLY A 178 -5.98 12.93 -6.50
CA GLY A 178 -5.78 12.07 -7.67
C GLY A 178 -5.69 12.86 -8.97
N ARG A 179 -6.60 13.82 -9.19
CA ARG A 179 -6.56 14.74 -10.35
C ARG A 179 -5.33 15.64 -10.34
N LEU A 180 -4.90 16.10 -9.16
CA LEU A 180 -3.69 16.93 -9.02
C LEU A 180 -2.43 16.14 -9.40
N LEU A 181 -2.37 14.86 -9.03
CA LEU A 181 -1.23 13.98 -9.27
C LEU A 181 -1.23 13.32 -10.65
N SER A 182 -2.38 13.26 -11.34
CA SER A 182 -2.51 12.60 -12.65
C SER A 182 -1.54 13.08 -13.74
N PRO A 183 -1.10 14.37 -13.82
CA PRO A 183 -0.10 14.78 -14.79
C PRO A 183 1.25 14.06 -14.62
N TYR A 184 1.64 13.79 -13.37
CA TYR A 184 2.86 13.03 -13.07
C TYR A 184 2.69 11.54 -13.38
N LEU A 185 1.48 10.99 -13.22
CA LEU A 185 1.16 9.60 -13.55
C LEU A 185 1.22 9.35 -15.07
N LYS A 186 0.81 10.35 -15.88
CA LYS A 186 0.89 10.32 -17.36
C LYS A 186 2.33 10.36 -17.88
N ASP A 187 3.27 10.90 -17.11
CA ASP A 187 4.68 10.88 -17.51
C ASP A 187 5.19 9.42 -17.49
N PRO A 188 5.59 8.86 -18.65
CA PRO A 188 6.03 7.46 -18.74
C PRO A 188 7.34 7.20 -17.98
N THR A 189 8.03 8.24 -17.52
CA THR A 189 9.26 8.16 -16.72
C THR A 189 9.00 8.22 -15.21
N THR A 190 7.73 8.21 -14.78
CA THR A 190 7.35 8.19 -13.37
C THR A 190 6.82 6.81 -12.96
N ALA A 191 7.37 6.28 -11.87
CA ALA A 191 6.88 5.10 -11.17
C ALA A 191 6.26 5.47 -9.80
N TRP A 192 5.42 4.59 -9.25
CA TRP A 192 4.61 4.84 -8.06
C TRP A 192 4.59 3.62 -7.15
N ILE A 193 4.83 3.86 -5.87
CA ILE A 193 4.72 2.89 -4.79
C ILE A 193 3.61 3.36 -3.86
N VAL A 194 2.62 2.51 -3.65
CA VAL A 194 1.47 2.77 -2.78
C VAL A 194 1.56 1.83 -1.61
N SER A 195 1.78 2.42 -0.44
CA SER A 195 2.05 1.68 0.78
C SER A 195 0.76 1.28 1.48
N SER A 196 0.50 -0.01 1.63
CA SER A 196 -0.66 -0.50 2.39
C SER A 196 -0.51 -1.95 2.85
N ASP A 197 -0.66 -2.15 4.15
CA ASP A 197 -1.19 -3.40 4.69
C ASP A 197 -2.73 -3.44 4.53
N PHE A 198 -3.31 -4.62 4.68
CA PHE A 198 -4.76 -4.86 4.57
C PHE A 198 -5.37 -5.07 5.96
N CYS A 199 -6.36 -5.94 6.17
CA CYS A 199 -7.04 -6.08 7.46
C CYS A 199 -6.07 -6.25 8.65
N HIS A 200 -6.16 -5.33 9.61
CA HIS A 200 -5.64 -5.45 10.97
C HIS A 200 -6.77 -5.98 11.85
N TRP A 201 -6.81 -7.30 12.05
CA TRP A 201 -7.85 -7.97 12.83
C TRP A 201 -7.39 -8.23 14.27
N GLY A 202 -8.25 -7.94 15.24
CA GLY A 202 -8.03 -8.25 16.65
C GLY A 202 -8.44 -7.10 17.57
N SER A 203 -8.62 -7.43 18.85
CA SER A 203 -9.08 -6.45 19.86
C SER A 203 -8.11 -5.26 20.01
N ARG A 204 -6.81 -5.51 19.82
CA ARG A 204 -5.78 -4.46 19.85
C ARG A 204 -5.94 -3.40 18.75
N PHE A 205 -6.65 -3.75 17.68
CA PHE A 205 -6.97 -2.85 16.57
C PHE A 205 -8.41 -2.33 16.63
N SER A 206 -9.17 -2.71 17.67
CA SER A 206 -10.60 -2.40 17.80
C SER A 206 -11.42 -2.81 16.57
N TYR A 207 -11.05 -3.94 15.96
CA TYR A 207 -11.72 -4.47 14.76
C TYR A 207 -11.74 -5.98 14.81
N ARG A 208 -12.91 -6.55 15.12
CA ARG A 208 -13.11 -8.01 15.20
C ARG A 208 -14.39 -8.42 14.49
N PRO A 209 -14.45 -8.27 13.15
CA PRO A 209 -15.54 -8.82 12.38
C PRO A 209 -15.61 -10.35 12.55
N HIS A 210 -16.82 -10.86 12.74
CA HIS A 210 -17.15 -12.27 12.90
C HIS A 210 -18.46 -12.58 12.17
N PHE A 211 -18.53 -13.73 11.49
CA PHE A 211 -19.77 -14.16 10.85
C PHE A 211 -20.71 -14.80 11.87
N SER A 212 -21.92 -14.26 12.02
CA SER A 212 -22.95 -14.83 12.90
C SER A 212 -24.35 -14.44 12.44
N ASP A 213 -25.29 -15.37 12.57
CA ASP A 213 -26.69 -15.20 12.12
C ASP A 213 -26.82 -14.76 10.66
N GLY A 214 -26.00 -15.32 9.76
CA GLY A 214 -26.06 -15.02 8.32
C GLY A 214 -25.45 -13.69 7.89
N ALA A 215 -24.77 -12.97 8.79
CA ALA A 215 -24.16 -11.67 8.51
C ALA A 215 -22.77 -11.54 9.15
N ILE A 216 -21.92 -10.65 8.62
CA ILE A 216 -20.66 -10.28 9.27
C ILE A 216 -20.94 -9.13 10.25
N ARG A 217 -20.49 -9.29 11.49
CA ARG A 217 -20.68 -8.32 12.57
C ARG A 217 -19.36 -7.90 13.18
N ASP A 218 -19.15 -6.61 13.39
CA ASP A 218 -17.99 -6.13 14.13
C ASP A 218 -18.25 -6.21 15.65
N MET A 219 -17.46 -7.07 16.31
CA MET A 219 -17.58 -7.29 17.75
C MET A 219 -17.10 -6.11 18.59
N ASP A 220 -16.26 -5.24 18.03
CA ASP A 220 -15.65 -4.09 18.73
C ASP A 220 -16.30 -2.75 18.37
N ALA A 221 -17.28 -2.74 17.47
CA ALA A 221 -18.04 -1.55 17.14
C ALA A 221 -18.70 -0.92 18.39
N PRO A 222 -18.73 0.43 18.52
CA PRO A 222 -19.30 1.11 19.66
C PRO A 222 -20.75 0.68 19.94
N ARG A 223 -20.99 0.10 21.12
CA ARG A 223 -22.34 -0.33 21.51
C ARG A 223 -23.16 0.86 22.01
N SER A 224 -24.26 1.18 21.33
CA SER A 224 -25.36 1.92 21.97
C SER A 224 -26.07 1.01 23.00
N LYS A 225 -26.54 1.57 24.13
CA LYS A 225 -27.17 0.79 25.22
C LYS A 225 -28.31 -0.09 24.67
N GLY A 226 -28.11 -1.42 24.68
CA GLY A 226 -29.10 -2.42 24.27
C GLY A 226 -28.95 -2.96 22.84
N ALA A 227 -27.98 -2.50 22.04
CA ALA A 227 -27.80 -2.96 20.66
C ALA A 227 -26.96 -4.26 20.55
N ARG A 228 -27.31 -5.09 19.56
CA ARG A 228 -26.47 -6.19 19.05
C ARG A 228 -25.19 -5.60 18.41
N HIS A 229 -24.14 -6.41 18.27
CA HIS A 229 -22.95 -6.03 17.49
C HIS A 229 -23.35 -5.47 16.11
N GLU A 230 -22.67 -4.42 15.67
CA GLU A 230 -22.94 -3.74 14.41
C GLU A 230 -22.85 -4.73 13.25
N VAL A 231 -23.86 -4.73 12.39
CA VAL A 231 -23.84 -5.52 11.15
C VAL A 231 -23.12 -4.69 10.10
N LEU A 232 -22.01 -5.21 9.59
CA LEU A 232 -21.31 -4.57 8.49
C LEU A 232 -22.21 -4.57 7.24
N LYS A 233 -22.16 -3.51 6.44
CA LYS A 233 -23.00 -3.35 5.24
C LYS A 233 -22.42 -4.11 4.03
N VAL A 234 -21.89 -5.29 4.28
CA VAL A 234 -21.31 -6.18 3.27
C VAL A 234 -22.18 -7.41 3.09
N THR A 235 -22.25 -7.91 1.86
CA THR A 235 -22.88 -9.20 1.60
C THR A 235 -21.82 -10.29 1.82
N PRO A 236 -22.02 -11.21 2.77
CA PRO A 236 -21.10 -12.32 2.95
C PRO A 236 -20.99 -13.13 1.66
N PRO A 237 -19.79 -13.63 1.29
CA PRO A 237 -19.67 -14.50 0.13
C PRO A 237 -20.43 -15.81 0.36
N ASP A 238 -20.67 -16.53 -0.72
CA ASP A 238 -21.16 -17.90 -0.65
C ASP A 238 -20.06 -18.81 -0.09
N TRP A 239 -20.07 -18.99 1.24
CA TRP A 239 -19.08 -19.78 1.98
C TRP A 239 -18.95 -21.22 1.46
N SER A 240 -20.03 -21.79 0.91
CA SER A 240 -20.01 -23.14 0.35
C SER A 240 -19.10 -23.26 -0.88
N LYS A 241 -19.03 -22.19 -1.69
CA LYS A 241 -18.12 -22.10 -2.84
C LYS A 241 -16.67 -21.86 -2.44
N LEU A 242 -16.44 -21.41 -1.20
CA LEU A 242 -15.10 -21.23 -0.62
C LEU A 242 -14.63 -22.45 0.18
N GLY A 243 -15.32 -23.59 0.08
CA GLY A 243 -14.93 -24.84 0.74
C GLY A 243 -15.29 -24.91 2.22
N VAL A 244 -16.08 -23.96 2.75
CA VAL A 244 -16.60 -24.00 4.11
C VAL A 244 -17.88 -24.86 4.10
N SER A 245 -17.74 -26.13 4.49
CA SER A 245 -18.75 -27.17 4.23
C SER A 245 -19.80 -27.37 5.31
N SER A 246 -19.64 -26.82 6.52
CA SER A 246 -20.71 -26.78 7.53
C SER A 246 -20.38 -25.86 8.71
N GLY A 247 -21.32 -24.98 9.09
CA GLY A 247 -21.20 -24.09 10.26
C GLY A 247 -20.91 -22.63 9.90
N GLU A 248 -20.59 -21.83 10.93
CA GLU A 248 -20.01 -20.50 10.74
C GLU A 248 -18.57 -20.65 10.21
N PRO A 249 -18.13 -19.80 9.24
CA PRO A 249 -16.76 -19.83 8.76
C PRO A 249 -15.78 -19.48 9.87
N GLU A 250 -14.57 -20.04 9.79
CA GLU A 250 -13.47 -19.66 10.66
C GLU A 250 -13.16 -18.17 10.54
N ILE A 251 -12.68 -17.55 11.61
CA ILE A 251 -12.40 -16.10 11.66
C ILE A 251 -11.47 -15.66 10.52
N HIS A 252 -10.44 -16.44 10.23
CA HIS A 252 -9.50 -16.11 9.15
C HIS A 252 -10.16 -16.14 7.76
N GLU A 253 -11.21 -16.94 7.53
CA GLU A 253 -11.98 -16.91 6.28
C GLU A 253 -12.85 -15.65 6.21
N VAL A 254 -13.37 -15.15 7.33
CA VAL A 254 -14.04 -13.83 7.41
C VAL A 254 -13.06 -12.71 7.08
N ILE A 255 -11.85 -12.73 7.63
CA ILE A 255 -10.77 -11.77 7.31
C ILE A 255 -10.48 -11.79 5.81
N LYS A 256 -10.24 -12.98 5.24
CA LYS A 256 -9.96 -13.16 3.82
C LYS A 256 -11.10 -12.63 2.94
N ALA A 257 -12.35 -12.87 3.31
CA ALA A 257 -13.49 -12.36 2.55
C ALA A 257 -13.55 -10.82 2.55
N LEU A 258 -13.28 -10.18 3.68
CA LEU A 258 -13.27 -8.71 3.78
C LEU A 258 -12.11 -8.09 3.01
N ASP A 259 -10.93 -8.72 3.04
CA ASP A 259 -9.81 -8.29 2.22
C ASP A 259 -10.06 -8.51 0.73
N GLN A 260 -10.69 -9.63 0.36
CA GLN A 260 -11.06 -9.89 -1.03
C GLN A 260 -12.06 -8.85 -1.54
N LEU A 261 -13.06 -8.45 -0.75
CA LEU A 261 -13.98 -7.37 -1.15
C LEU A 261 -13.22 -6.06 -1.44
N ALA A 262 -12.22 -5.72 -0.62
CA ALA A 262 -11.40 -4.54 -0.82
C ALA A 262 -10.51 -4.68 -2.08
N MET A 263 -9.86 -5.83 -2.26
CA MET A 263 -9.04 -6.13 -3.43
C MET A 263 -9.86 -6.13 -4.73
N ASP A 264 -11.02 -6.78 -4.76
CA ASP A 264 -11.93 -6.80 -5.91
C ASP A 264 -12.38 -5.38 -6.30
N ALA A 265 -12.64 -4.54 -5.29
CA ALA A 265 -13.00 -3.14 -5.53
C ALA A 265 -11.82 -2.33 -6.07
N VAL A 266 -10.58 -2.63 -5.67
CA VAL A 266 -9.38 -2.03 -6.26
C VAL A 266 -9.18 -2.50 -7.71
N GLU A 267 -9.36 -3.80 -8.00
CA GLU A 267 -9.24 -4.36 -9.35
C GLU A 267 -10.35 -3.88 -10.31
N SER A 268 -11.50 -3.45 -9.79
CA SER A 268 -12.57 -2.84 -10.61
C SER A 268 -12.08 -1.61 -11.39
N GLY A 269 -11.11 -0.88 -10.82
CA GLY A 269 -10.64 0.41 -11.32
C GLY A 269 -11.54 1.60 -10.92
N GLU A 270 -12.62 1.37 -10.17
CA GLU A 270 -13.57 2.41 -9.78
C GLU A 270 -13.28 2.91 -8.35
N HIS A 271 -12.75 4.13 -8.24
CA HIS A 271 -12.42 4.75 -6.95
C HIS A 271 -13.61 4.75 -5.97
N ASP A 272 -14.78 5.16 -6.46
CA ASP A 272 -15.97 5.29 -5.62
C ASP A 272 -16.48 3.94 -5.10
N GLN A 273 -16.26 2.86 -5.87
CA GLN A 273 -16.56 1.50 -5.42
C GLN A 273 -15.63 1.08 -4.29
N PHE A 274 -14.32 1.30 -4.42
CA PHE A 274 -13.36 1.00 -3.36
C PHE A 274 -13.65 1.81 -2.09
N TYR A 275 -13.86 3.13 -2.23
CA TYR A 275 -14.21 3.99 -1.10
C TYR A 275 -15.45 3.46 -0.38
N LYS A 276 -16.51 3.11 -1.14
CA LYS A 276 -17.74 2.54 -0.59
C LYS A 276 -17.51 1.22 0.14
N VAL A 277 -16.72 0.31 -0.41
CA VAL A 277 -16.41 -0.98 0.24
C VAL A 277 -15.70 -0.76 1.57
N ILE A 278 -14.74 0.16 1.64
CA ILE A 278 -14.08 0.49 2.91
C ILE A 278 -15.07 1.09 3.92
N GLN A 279 -15.96 2.00 3.49
CA GLN A 279 -17.00 2.57 4.36
C GLN A 279 -18.04 1.55 4.82
N ASP A 280 -18.39 0.56 4.01
CA ASP A 280 -19.42 -0.43 4.35
C ASP A 280 -18.87 -1.59 5.18
N SER A 281 -17.61 -1.95 4.97
CA SER A 281 -16.93 -3.04 5.69
C SER A 281 -16.21 -2.57 6.95
N HIS A 282 -15.86 -1.29 7.05
CA HIS A 282 -14.94 -0.77 8.06
C HIS A 282 -13.58 -1.48 8.07
N ASN A 283 -13.20 -2.16 6.97
CA ASN A 283 -11.95 -2.91 6.90
C ASN A 283 -10.76 -1.99 7.18
N THR A 284 -9.89 -2.42 8.08
CA THR A 284 -8.77 -1.64 8.63
C THR A 284 -7.56 -1.56 7.69
N VAL A 285 -7.80 -1.47 6.37
CA VAL A 285 -6.78 -1.22 5.35
C VAL A 285 -6.11 0.13 5.66
N CYS A 286 -4.85 0.09 6.11
CA CYS A 286 -4.15 1.27 6.61
C CYS A 286 -3.86 2.28 5.49
N GLY A 287 -3.51 1.79 4.30
CA GLY A 287 -3.26 2.59 3.10
C GLY A 287 -4.51 2.87 2.26
N ARG A 288 -5.72 2.77 2.82
CA ARG A 288 -6.98 3.05 2.08
C ARG A 288 -6.98 4.41 1.37
N HIS A 289 -6.44 5.46 2.00
CA HIS A 289 -6.40 6.80 1.41
C HIS A 289 -5.30 6.92 0.33
N PRO A 290 -4.06 6.44 0.53
CA PRO A 290 -3.09 6.28 -0.56
C PRO A 290 -3.63 5.51 -1.78
N ILE A 291 -4.31 4.38 -1.54
CA ILE A 291 -4.95 3.57 -2.59
C ILE A 291 -6.03 4.39 -3.30
N GLY A 292 -6.94 5.04 -2.56
CA GLY A 292 -7.99 5.89 -3.13
C GLY A 292 -7.42 7.03 -3.99
N VAL A 293 -6.41 7.75 -3.50
CA VAL A 293 -5.75 8.82 -4.25
C VAL A 293 -5.16 8.31 -5.57
N ILE A 294 -4.44 7.17 -5.57
CA ILE A 294 -3.86 6.65 -6.81
C ILE A 294 -4.93 6.10 -7.75
N MET A 295 -5.98 5.46 -7.24
CA MET A 295 -7.10 4.96 -8.04
C MET A 295 -7.80 6.12 -8.75
N ALA A 296 -8.07 7.21 -8.04
CA ALA A 296 -8.65 8.41 -8.64
C ALA A 296 -7.72 9.06 -9.67
N ALA A 297 -6.40 8.99 -9.47
CA ALA A 297 -5.44 9.45 -10.48
C ALA A 297 -5.48 8.57 -11.74
N LEU A 298 -5.49 7.24 -11.58
CA LEU A 298 -5.59 6.27 -12.69
C LEU A 298 -6.89 6.45 -13.48
N GLU A 299 -8.02 6.59 -12.79
CA GLU A 299 -9.33 6.84 -13.40
C GLU A 299 -9.36 8.17 -14.16
N ALA A 300 -8.69 9.21 -13.65
CA ALA A 300 -8.55 10.48 -14.36
C ALA A 300 -7.68 10.36 -15.62
N VAL A 301 -6.65 9.51 -15.62
CA VAL A 301 -5.83 9.23 -16.81
C VAL A 301 -6.62 8.43 -17.86
N GLU A 302 -7.40 7.43 -17.42
CA GLU A 302 -8.23 6.60 -18.31
C GLU A 302 -9.28 7.45 -19.05
N LYS A 303 -9.98 8.34 -18.32
CA LYS A 303 -11.02 9.24 -18.88
C LYS A 303 -10.50 10.21 -19.94
N ASP A 304 -9.21 10.53 -19.92
CA ASP A 304 -8.57 11.40 -20.91
C ASP A 304 -8.21 10.66 -22.22
N GLY A 305 -8.63 9.39 -22.38
CA GLY A 305 -8.62 8.67 -23.65
C GLY A 305 -7.27 8.06 -24.06
N GLN A 306 -6.32 7.91 -23.14
CA GLN A 306 -4.98 7.38 -23.43
C GLN A 306 -4.79 5.89 -23.08
N ALA A 307 -5.83 5.21 -22.56
CA ALA A 307 -5.62 3.98 -21.79
C ALA A 307 -6.85 3.04 -21.74
N GLU A 308 -7.39 2.60 -22.88
CA GLU A 308 -8.43 1.55 -22.87
C GLU A 308 -7.84 0.24 -22.29
N GLY A 309 -8.29 -0.16 -21.10
CA GLY A 309 -7.80 -1.35 -20.39
C GLY A 309 -6.49 -1.18 -19.60
N LYS A 310 -5.94 0.05 -19.51
CA LYS A 310 -4.78 0.36 -18.67
C LYS A 310 -5.20 1.15 -17.42
N GLY A 311 -4.47 0.97 -16.33
CA GLY A 311 -4.69 1.66 -15.06
C GLY A 311 -5.49 0.89 -14.02
N LYS A 312 -5.87 -0.36 -14.30
CA LYS A 312 -6.44 -1.26 -13.28
C LYS A 312 -5.35 -2.04 -12.56
N PHE A 313 -5.52 -2.18 -11.26
CA PHE A 313 -4.64 -3.03 -10.46
C PHE A 313 -4.95 -4.50 -10.70
N LYS A 314 -3.93 -5.32 -10.51
CA LYS A 314 -4.01 -6.77 -10.42
C LYS A 314 -3.26 -7.23 -9.18
N PHE A 315 -3.94 -7.89 -8.26
CA PHE A 315 -3.29 -8.53 -7.11
C PHE A 315 -2.59 -9.82 -7.56
N VAL A 316 -1.35 -9.97 -7.11
CA VAL A 316 -0.47 -11.09 -7.47
C VAL A 316 -0.08 -11.93 -6.28
N GLN A 317 -0.27 -11.41 -5.07
CA GLN A 317 0.01 -12.12 -3.83
C GLN A 317 -0.88 -11.63 -2.70
N TYR A 318 -1.33 -12.55 -1.86
CA TYR A 318 -2.06 -12.27 -0.63
C TYR A 318 -1.57 -13.20 0.48
N GLN A 319 -1.18 -12.63 1.61
CA GLN A 319 -0.66 -13.33 2.77
C GLN A 319 -1.29 -12.78 4.05
N ARG A 320 -1.17 -13.53 5.15
CA ARG A 320 -1.59 -13.11 6.49
C ARG A 320 -0.47 -13.45 7.46
N SER A 321 -0.25 -12.62 8.47
CA SER A 321 0.75 -12.88 9.52
C SER A 321 0.55 -14.25 10.19
N ASN A 322 -0.71 -14.68 10.33
CA ASN A 322 -1.12 -15.97 10.88
C ASN A 322 -2.60 -16.23 10.55
N LEU A 323 -3.03 -17.49 10.70
CA LEU A 323 -4.44 -17.86 10.59
C LEU A 323 -5.11 -17.78 11.97
N VAL A 324 -5.86 -16.72 12.20
CA VAL A 324 -6.65 -16.51 13.43
C VAL A 324 -7.69 -17.61 13.60
N LYS A 325 -7.75 -18.19 14.80
CA LYS A 325 -8.75 -19.20 15.17
C LYS A 325 -9.51 -18.85 16.44
N LYS A 326 -8.97 -17.97 17.29
CA LYS A 326 -9.56 -17.61 18.58
C LYS A 326 -9.78 -16.10 18.66
N SER A 327 -10.77 -15.70 19.45
CA SER A 327 -11.21 -14.30 19.60
C SER A 327 -10.19 -13.34 20.25
N PHE A 328 -9.13 -13.90 20.83
CA PHE A 328 -8.01 -13.17 21.45
C PHE A 328 -6.72 -13.19 20.62
N ASP A 329 -6.70 -13.91 19.49
CA ASP A 329 -5.60 -13.81 18.54
C ASP A 329 -5.64 -12.44 17.83
N PHE A 330 -4.64 -12.16 17.01
CA PHE A 330 -4.64 -11.03 16.08
C PHE A 330 -3.96 -11.45 14.78
N SER A 331 -4.22 -10.72 13.69
CA SER A 331 -3.46 -10.86 12.44
C SER A 331 -3.45 -9.56 11.65
N VAL A 332 -2.45 -9.42 10.79
CA VAL A 332 -2.41 -8.41 9.73
C VAL A 332 -2.33 -9.11 8.39
N SER A 333 -3.12 -8.64 7.43
CA SER A 333 -3.09 -9.12 6.04
C SER A 333 -2.15 -8.28 5.19
N TYR A 334 -1.49 -8.92 4.22
CA TYR A 334 -0.55 -8.30 3.29
C TYR A 334 -0.98 -8.65 1.87
N ALA A 335 -0.95 -7.68 0.97
CA ALA A 335 -1.24 -7.92 -0.42
C ALA A 335 -0.27 -7.16 -1.32
N SER A 336 0.02 -7.71 -2.49
CA SER A 336 0.85 -7.08 -3.51
C SER A 336 0.10 -7.01 -4.82
N ALA A 337 0.13 -5.85 -5.45
CA ALA A 337 -0.50 -5.61 -6.74
C ALA A 337 0.37 -4.72 -7.63
N TYR A 338 0.08 -4.76 -8.93
CA TYR A 338 0.64 -3.82 -9.89
C TYR A 338 -0.45 -3.30 -10.83
N ALA A 339 -0.24 -2.13 -11.43
CA ALA A 339 -1.04 -1.59 -12.52
C ALA A 339 -0.13 -1.14 -13.66
N VAL A 340 -0.54 -1.46 -14.89
CA VAL A 340 0.10 -1.00 -16.12
C VAL A 340 -0.54 0.33 -16.53
N VAL A 341 0.28 1.35 -16.78
CA VAL A 341 -0.18 2.71 -17.10
C VAL A 341 0.38 3.19 -18.42
#